data_AF-A0A2S0UIN2-F1
#
_entry.id   AF-A0A2S0UIN2-F1
#
_cell.length_a   1.000
_cell.length_b   1.000
_cell.length_c   1.000
_cell.angle_alpha   90.00
_cell.angle_beta   90.00
_cell.angle_gamma   90.00
#
_symmetry.space_group_name_H-M   'P 1'
#
loop_
_entity.id
_entity.type
_entity.pdbx_description
1 polymer ?
#
loop_
_entity_poly.entity_id
_entity_poly.type
_entity_poly.pdbx_seq_one_letter_code
_entity_poly.pdbx_strand_id
1 'polypeptide(L)'
;MDKRAFSGMVLHFAVGSALMLAAFGLSDLVKTYLHPQALFDVFGAFTIIYLPHGVAVLLAWFYGWMAVPIILPASLLAVYLLRGAEAFEPMLLALIVFKAIAAPLAFDLFRLGGIDARSPSQGLNWRVLFLIGLVQSMFSNQARFWMGCCGDLSANQLLLAFAGSVIGDMVGLVVVMTAAMLFFRALRQG
;
A
#
# COMPACT_ATOMS: atom_id res chain seq x y z
N MET A 1 9.14 -21.43 -23.03
CA MET A 1 9.38 -20.77 -21.72
C MET A 1 9.99 -21.83 -20.80
N ASP A 2 11.16 -21.58 -20.23
CA ASP A 2 11.85 -22.53 -19.34
C ASP A 2 11.00 -22.78 -18.07
N LYS A 3 10.82 -24.05 -17.69
CA LYS A 3 10.05 -24.45 -16.50
C LYS A 3 10.58 -23.80 -15.23
N ARG A 4 11.89 -23.55 -15.14
CA ARG A 4 12.51 -22.87 -13.98
C ARG A 4 12.13 -21.39 -13.92
N ALA A 5 12.14 -20.70 -15.05
CA ALA A 5 11.75 -19.29 -15.13
C ALA A 5 10.27 -19.09 -14.80
N PHE A 6 9.40 -19.99 -15.27
CA PHE A 6 7.98 -19.97 -14.93
C PHE A 6 7.74 -20.22 -13.44
N SER A 7 8.41 -21.22 -12.86
CA SER A 7 8.31 -21.53 -11.42
C SER A 7 8.75 -20.36 -10.54
N GLY A 8 9.81 -19.64 -10.93
CA GLY A 8 10.25 -18.45 -10.22
C GLY A 8 9.19 -17.34 -10.24
N MET A 9 8.61 -17.06 -11.41
CA MET A 9 7.58 -16.04 -11.56
C MET A 9 6.34 -16.32 -10.72
N VAL A 10 5.87 -17.58 -10.72
CA VAL A 10 4.73 -18.01 -9.89
C VAL A 10 5.02 -17.83 -8.41
N LEU A 11 6.24 -18.16 -7.96
CA LEU A 11 6.65 -17.97 -6.58
C LEU A 11 6.65 -16.49 -6.17
N HIS A 12 7.25 -15.61 -6.98
CA HIS A 12 7.26 -14.17 -6.72
C HIS A 12 5.85 -13.58 -6.62
N PHE A 13 4.96 -14.01 -7.51
CA PHE A 13 3.56 -13.63 -7.50
C PHE A 13 2.85 -14.09 -6.23
N ALA A 14 3.01 -15.37 -5.86
CA ALA A 14 2.38 -15.95 -4.68
C ALA A 14 2.86 -15.28 -3.39
N VAL A 15 4.18 -15.08 -3.24
CA VAL A 15 4.78 -14.43 -2.07
C VAL A 15 4.33 -12.98 -1.97
N GLY A 16 4.38 -12.21 -3.05
CA GLY A 16 3.95 -10.81 -3.04
C GLY A 16 2.46 -10.67 -2.71
N SER A 17 1.61 -11.54 -3.27
CA SER A 17 0.18 -11.57 -2.97
C SER A 17 -0.09 -11.94 -1.51
N ALA A 18 0.62 -12.94 -0.97
CA ALA A 18 0.49 -13.36 0.42
C ALA A 18 0.92 -12.26 1.40
N LEU A 19 2.02 -11.55 1.10
CA LEU A 19 2.47 -10.40 1.89
C LEU A 19 1.43 -9.28 1.90
N MET A 20 0.84 -8.98 0.73
CA MET A 20 -0.20 -7.95 0.63
C MET A 20 -1.46 -8.34 1.41
N LEU A 21 -1.91 -9.59 1.28
CA LEU A 21 -3.07 -10.11 2.02
C LEU A 21 -2.83 -10.10 3.54
N ALA A 22 -1.66 -10.54 3.99
CA ALA A 22 -1.28 -10.47 5.40
C ALA A 22 -1.23 -9.03 5.92
N ALA A 23 -0.73 -8.09 5.12
CA ALA A 23 -0.70 -6.68 5.47
C ALA A 23 -2.11 -6.09 5.66
N PHE A 24 -3.08 -6.49 4.82
CA PHE A 24 -4.49 -6.12 5.01
C PHE A 24 -5.04 -6.67 6.32
N GLY A 25 -4.90 -7.98 6.56
CA GLY A 25 -5.40 -8.61 7.78
C GLY A 25 -4.78 -8.02 9.05
N LEU A 26 -3.47 -7.83 9.08
CA LEU A 26 -2.78 -7.21 10.22
C LEU A 26 -3.22 -5.77 10.46
N SER A 27 -3.40 -4.97 9.40
CA SER A 27 -3.88 -3.60 9.54
C SER A 27 -5.31 -3.53 10.07
N ASP A 28 -6.15 -4.50 9.67
CA ASP A 28 -7.52 -4.62 10.18
C ASP A 28 -7.57 -5.06 11.65
N LEU A 29 -6.70 -6.00 12.05
CA LEU A 29 -6.53 -6.38 13.46
C LEU A 29 -6.06 -5.20 14.31
N VAL A 30 -5.04 -4.45 13.85
CA VAL A 30 -4.56 -3.25 14.55
C VAL A 30 -5.68 -2.23 14.68
N LYS A 31 -6.45 -2.00 13.60
CA LYS A 31 -7.60 -1.10 13.62
C LYS A 31 -8.66 -1.55 14.64
N THR A 32 -8.92 -2.84 14.72
CA THR A 32 -9.98 -3.39 15.58
C THR A 32 -9.59 -3.39 17.06
N TYR A 33 -8.34 -3.71 17.39
CA TYR A 33 -7.92 -3.94 18.78
C TYR A 33 -7.11 -2.79 19.40
N LEU A 34 -6.41 -2.00 18.60
CA LEU A 34 -5.46 -1.00 19.11
C LEU A 34 -5.87 0.45 18.83
N HIS A 35 -6.93 0.67 18.06
CA HIS A 35 -7.32 2.02 17.65
C HIS A 35 -8.22 2.67 18.71
N PRO A 36 -7.76 3.71 19.42
CA PRO A 36 -8.56 4.38 20.44
C PRO A 36 -9.76 5.08 19.78
N GLN A 37 -10.96 4.87 20.32
CA GLN A 37 -12.19 5.47 19.80
C GLN A 37 -12.10 7.01 19.70
N ALA A 38 -11.37 7.64 20.64
CA ALA A 38 -11.08 9.07 20.63
C ALA A 38 -10.32 9.56 19.38
N LEU A 39 -9.49 8.72 18.75
CA LEU A 39 -8.83 9.10 17.48
C LEU A 39 -9.81 9.09 16.30
N PHE A 40 -10.84 8.24 16.35
CA PHE A 40 -11.88 8.20 15.31
C PHE A 40 -12.76 9.46 15.37
N ASP A 41 -13.05 9.95 16.58
CA ASP A 41 -13.82 11.18 16.78
C ASP A 41 -13.08 12.43 16.27
N VAL A 42 -11.75 12.42 16.35
CA VAL A 42 -10.89 13.55 15.93
C VAL A 42 -10.49 13.49 14.46
N PHE A 43 -10.11 12.32 13.94
CA PHE A 43 -9.56 12.19 12.58
C PHE A 43 -10.49 11.47 11.60
N GLY A 44 -11.66 11.01 12.03
CA GLY A 44 -12.56 10.19 11.23
C GLY A 44 -12.06 8.76 11.01
N ALA A 45 -12.59 8.10 9.98
CA ALA A 45 -12.32 6.69 9.70
C ALA A 45 -10.99 6.45 8.95
N PHE A 46 -9.88 6.37 9.69
CA PHE A 46 -8.57 5.99 9.17
C PHE A 46 -7.94 4.84 9.95
N THR A 47 -6.95 4.17 9.35
CA THR A 47 -6.16 3.10 10.00
C THR A 47 -4.79 3.67 10.37
N ILE A 48 -4.43 3.66 11.67
CA ILE A 48 -3.20 4.32 12.16
C ILE A 48 -1.91 3.64 11.70
N ILE A 49 -1.95 2.34 11.43
CA ILE A 49 -0.84 1.59 10.82
C ILE A 49 -1.43 0.85 9.61
N TYR A 50 -1.32 1.47 8.43
CA TYR A 50 -1.82 0.87 7.20
C TYR A 50 -0.68 0.21 6.41
N LEU A 51 -0.39 -1.04 6.74
CA LEU A 51 0.70 -1.83 6.16
C LEU A 51 0.59 -2.07 4.64
N PRO A 52 -0.62 -2.23 4.02
CA PRO A 52 -0.73 -2.44 2.58
C PRO A 52 -0.05 -1.36 1.75
N HIS A 53 -0.02 -0.12 2.24
CA HIS A 53 0.69 0.97 1.60
C HIS A 53 2.20 0.68 1.49
N GLY A 54 2.85 0.35 2.61
CA GLY A 54 4.27 0.04 2.63
C GLY A 54 4.64 -1.16 1.74
N VAL A 55 3.81 -2.20 1.75
CA VAL A 55 3.99 -3.39 0.89
C VAL A 55 3.86 -3.01 -0.58
N ALA A 56 2.87 -2.20 -0.96
CA ALA A 56 2.70 -1.73 -2.33
C ALA A 56 3.92 -0.93 -2.83
N VAL A 57 4.48 -0.04 -2.00
CA VAL A 57 5.70 0.71 -2.33
C VAL A 57 6.89 -0.22 -2.56
N LEU A 58 7.12 -1.20 -1.68
CA LEU A 58 8.24 -2.15 -1.85
C LEU A 58 8.05 -3.08 -3.04
N LEU A 59 6.83 -3.56 -3.28
CA LEU A 59 6.53 -4.38 -4.46
C LEU A 59 6.71 -3.57 -5.75
N ALA A 60 6.26 -2.31 -5.79
CA ALA A 60 6.48 -1.43 -6.94
C ALA A 60 7.97 -1.07 -7.12
N TRP A 61 8.73 -0.92 -6.04
CA TRP A 61 10.17 -0.74 -6.11
C TRP A 61 10.87 -1.94 -6.75
N PHE A 62 10.52 -3.16 -6.32
CA PHE A 62 11.18 -4.39 -6.78
C PHE A 62 10.70 -4.88 -8.15
N TYR A 63 9.39 -4.84 -8.41
CA TYR A 63 8.76 -5.40 -9.60
C TYR A 63 8.26 -4.34 -10.60
N GLY A 64 8.29 -3.06 -10.25
CA GLY A 64 7.73 -2.01 -11.08
C GLY A 64 6.24 -2.21 -11.35
N TRP A 65 5.84 -2.10 -12.62
CA TRP A 65 4.46 -2.31 -13.05
C TRP A 65 3.95 -3.74 -12.83
N MET A 66 4.84 -4.73 -12.71
CA MET A 66 4.46 -6.11 -12.35
C MET A 66 3.93 -6.22 -10.92
N ALA A 67 4.10 -5.18 -10.09
CA ALA A 67 3.43 -5.11 -8.79
C ALA A 67 1.90 -5.06 -8.90
N VAL A 68 1.35 -4.46 -9.97
CA VAL A 68 -0.12 -4.34 -10.15
C VAL A 68 -0.81 -5.71 -10.19
N PRO A 69 -0.45 -6.64 -11.10
CA PRO A 69 -1.07 -7.96 -11.11
C PRO A 69 -0.78 -8.80 -9.86
N ILE A 70 0.28 -8.51 -9.10
CA ILE A 70 0.56 -9.16 -7.80
C ILE A 70 -0.39 -8.62 -6.71
N ILE A 71 -0.61 -7.31 -6.67
CA ILE A 71 -1.38 -6.63 -5.62
C ILE A 71 -2.89 -6.82 -5.82
N LEU A 72 -3.39 -6.78 -7.05
CA LEU A 72 -4.83 -6.76 -7.34
C LEU A 72 -5.57 -7.98 -6.78
N PRO A 73 -5.15 -9.24 -7.04
CA PRO A 73 -5.87 -10.41 -6.55
C PRO A 73 -5.90 -10.47 -5.02
N ALA A 74 -4.77 -10.15 -4.37
CA ALA A 74 -4.69 -10.08 -2.92
C ALA A 74 -5.61 -8.99 -2.34
N SER A 75 -5.71 -7.83 -3.01
CA SER A 75 -6.58 -6.73 -2.56
C SER A 75 -8.07 -7.08 -2.71
N LEU A 76 -8.45 -7.71 -3.83
CA LEU A 76 -9.83 -8.17 -4.04
C LEU A 76 -10.19 -9.25 -3.02
N LEU A 77 -9.32 -10.23 -2.81
CA LEU A 77 -9.52 -11.27 -1.82
C LEU A 77 -9.61 -10.68 -0.39
N ALA A 78 -8.76 -9.72 -0.04
CA ALA A 78 -8.82 -9.04 1.25
C ALA A 78 -10.17 -8.33 1.45
N VAL A 79 -10.68 -7.64 0.42
CA VAL A 79 -12.00 -7.00 0.50
C VAL A 79 -13.10 -8.02 0.71
N TYR A 80 -13.09 -9.13 -0.04
CA TYR A 80 -14.05 -10.22 0.13
C TYR A 80 -14.04 -10.79 1.56
N LEU A 81 -12.85 -11.08 2.08
CA LEU A 81 -12.70 -11.70 3.40
C LEU A 81 -13.05 -10.75 4.55
N LEU A 82 -12.74 -9.46 4.42
CA LEU A 82 -12.92 -8.48 5.51
C LEU A 82 -14.27 -7.76 5.46
N ARG A 83 -14.89 -7.64 4.28
CA ARG A 83 -16.11 -6.85 4.08
C ARG A 83 -17.25 -7.59 3.37
N GLY A 84 -17.06 -8.84 2.96
CA GLY A 84 -18.07 -9.61 2.24
C GLY A 84 -18.15 -9.31 0.75
N ALA A 85 -19.05 -10.03 0.07
CA ALA A 85 -19.26 -9.95 -1.39
C ALA A 85 -20.02 -8.68 -1.79
N GLU A 86 -20.85 -8.16 -0.90
CA GLU A 86 -21.61 -6.92 -1.03
C GLU A 86 -20.72 -5.68 -1.12
N ALA A 87 -19.46 -5.78 -0.72
CA ALA A 87 -18.51 -4.68 -0.82
C ALA A 87 -18.03 -4.42 -2.28
N PHE A 88 -18.30 -5.33 -3.22
CA PHE A 88 -17.84 -5.26 -4.62
C PHE A 88 -18.63 -4.28 -5.48
N GLU A 89 -18.87 -3.08 -4.97
CA GLU A 89 -19.45 -1.98 -5.71
C GLU A 89 -18.45 -1.40 -6.73
N PRO A 90 -18.91 -0.91 -7.90
CA PRO A 90 -18.04 -0.40 -8.96
C PRO A 90 -17.03 0.65 -8.48
N MET A 91 -17.44 1.51 -7.54
CA MET A 91 -16.58 2.54 -6.97
C MET A 91 -15.42 1.94 -6.15
N LEU A 92 -15.69 0.92 -5.34
CA LEU A 92 -14.63 0.27 -4.56
C LEU A 92 -13.66 -0.48 -5.47
N LEU A 93 -14.17 -1.13 -6.51
CA LEU A 93 -13.33 -1.78 -7.52
C LEU A 93 -12.40 -0.79 -8.23
N ALA A 94 -12.93 0.36 -8.65
CA ALA A 94 -12.13 1.44 -9.24
C ALA A 94 -11.04 1.93 -8.27
N LEU A 95 -11.37 2.08 -6.98
CA LEU A 95 -10.42 2.44 -5.95
C LEU A 95 -9.31 1.40 -5.76
N ILE A 96 -9.64 0.11 -5.73
CA ILE A 96 -8.64 -0.96 -5.60
C ILE A 96 -7.65 -0.89 -6.77
N VAL A 97 -8.16 -0.73 -8.00
CA VAL A 97 -7.32 -0.59 -9.20
C VAL A 97 -6.45 0.66 -9.11
N PHE A 98 -7.03 1.79 -8.74
CA PHE A 98 -6.29 3.04 -8.61
C PHE A 98 -5.16 2.93 -7.57
N LYS A 99 -5.44 2.33 -6.40
CA LYS A 99 -4.43 2.12 -5.35
C LYS A 99 -3.29 1.20 -5.83
N ALA A 100 -3.59 0.15 -6.59
CA ALA A 100 -2.57 -0.74 -7.14
C ALA A 100 -1.65 -0.03 -8.15
N ILE A 101 -2.19 0.89 -8.93
CA ILE A 101 -1.46 1.67 -9.95
C ILE A 101 -0.68 2.84 -9.34
N ALA A 102 -1.14 3.40 -8.22
CA ALA A 102 -0.59 4.62 -7.64
C ALA A 102 0.91 4.51 -7.30
N ALA A 103 1.37 3.36 -6.80
CA ALA A 103 2.78 3.14 -6.47
C ALA A 103 3.70 3.15 -7.71
N PRO A 104 3.53 2.26 -8.71
CA PRO A 104 4.37 2.29 -9.91
C PRO A 104 4.28 3.62 -10.67
N LEU A 105 3.10 4.27 -10.67
CA LEU A 105 2.96 5.60 -11.24
C LEU A 105 3.82 6.64 -10.51
N ALA A 106 3.84 6.64 -9.17
CA ALA A 106 4.69 7.54 -8.39
C ALA A 106 6.18 7.31 -8.69
N PHE A 107 6.63 6.06 -8.85
CA PHE A 107 8.00 5.76 -9.30
C PHE A 107 8.30 6.37 -10.68
N ASP A 108 7.37 6.26 -11.62
CA ASP A 108 7.56 6.81 -12.97
C ASP A 108 7.58 8.34 -12.97
N LEU A 109 6.77 9.01 -12.14
CA LEU A 109 6.80 10.47 -11.98
C LEU A 109 8.17 10.96 -11.46
N PHE A 110 8.74 10.28 -10.46
CA PHE A 110 10.09 10.61 -9.97
C PHE A 110 11.15 10.39 -11.03
N ARG A 111 11.03 9.29 -11.80
CA ARG A 111 11.94 9.00 -12.92
C ARG A 111 11.88 10.08 -14.00
N LEU A 112 10.69 10.58 -14.33
CA LEU A 112 10.51 11.71 -15.25
C LEU A 112 11.15 13.01 -14.72
N GLY A 113 11.17 13.20 -13.40
CA GLY A 113 11.89 14.27 -12.72
C GLY A 113 13.41 14.06 -12.57
N GLY A 114 13.97 12.98 -13.15
CA GLY A 114 15.40 12.68 -13.11
C GLY A 114 15.86 11.84 -11.91
N ILE A 115 14.94 11.37 -11.05
CA ILE A 115 15.24 10.53 -9.89
C ILE A 115 14.79 9.10 -10.18
N ASP A 116 15.73 8.25 -10.61
CA ASP A 116 15.45 6.82 -10.82
C ASP A 116 15.72 5.99 -9.56
N ALA A 117 14.70 5.84 -8.73
CA ALA A 117 14.75 5.06 -7.49
C ALA A 117 14.89 3.54 -7.69
N ARG A 118 14.76 3.05 -8.94
CA ARG A 118 14.87 1.63 -9.30
C ARG A 118 16.14 1.31 -10.10
N SER A 119 17.01 2.29 -10.30
CA SER A 119 18.24 2.11 -11.06
C SER A 119 19.17 1.09 -10.39
N PRO A 120 19.64 0.04 -11.09
CA PRO A 120 20.54 -0.97 -10.52
C PRO A 120 21.87 -0.40 -10.02
N SER A 121 22.31 0.73 -10.58
CA SER A 121 23.57 1.40 -10.18
C SER A 121 23.44 2.24 -8.91
N GLN A 122 22.22 2.51 -8.46
CA GLN A 122 21.96 3.24 -7.22
C GLN A 122 21.34 2.28 -6.21
N GLY A 123 22.05 1.99 -5.11
CA GLY A 123 21.46 1.20 -4.02
C GLY A 123 20.16 1.82 -3.50
N LEU A 124 19.39 1.07 -2.73
CA LEU A 124 18.11 1.51 -2.16
C LEU A 124 18.28 2.85 -1.41
N ASN A 125 17.73 3.93 -1.97
CA ASN A 125 17.68 5.23 -1.32
C ASN A 125 16.39 5.35 -0.52
N TRP A 126 16.47 5.06 0.79
CA TRP A 126 15.30 5.06 1.67
C TRP A 126 14.57 6.42 1.67
N ARG A 127 15.28 7.54 1.58
CA ARG A 127 14.66 8.89 1.54
C ARG A 127 13.76 9.05 0.32
N VAL A 128 14.23 8.60 -0.84
CA VAL A 128 13.45 8.65 -2.08
C VAL A 128 12.24 7.72 -1.98
N LEU A 129 12.37 6.54 -1.37
CA LEU A 129 11.23 5.66 -1.14
C LEU A 129 10.14 6.27 -0.24
N PHE A 130 10.53 7.00 0.81
CA PHE A 130 9.56 7.73 1.64
C PHE A 130 8.87 8.85 0.86
N LEU A 131 9.60 9.58 0.02
CA LEU A 131 9.00 10.62 -0.83
C LEU A 131 8.03 10.02 -1.86
N ILE A 132 8.40 8.89 -2.49
CA ILE A 132 7.53 8.16 -3.40
C ILE A 132 6.29 7.64 -2.67
N GLY A 133 6.45 7.06 -1.47
CA GLY A 133 5.34 6.63 -0.63
C GLY A 133 4.40 7.78 -0.26
N LEU A 134 4.94 8.95 0.10
CA LEU A 134 4.13 10.13 0.37
C LEU A 134 3.31 10.56 -0.85
N VAL A 135 3.93 10.64 -2.03
CA VAL A 135 3.24 11.00 -3.27
C VAL A 135 2.17 9.95 -3.65
N GLN A 136 2.50 8.67 -3.52
CA GLN A 136 1.54 7.57 -3.71
C GLN A 136 0.36 7.68 -2.74
N SER A 137 0.62 8.02 -1.47
CA SER A 137 -0.41 8.20 -0.44
C SER A 137 -1.35 9.32 -0.84
N MET A 138 -0.80 10.49 -1.22
CA MET A 138 -1.59 11.63 -1.66
C MET A 138 -2.50 11.28 -2.84
N PHE A 139 -1.98 10.62 -3.89
CA PHE A 139 -2.80 10.19 -5.02
C PHE A 139 -3.91 9.23 -4.58
N SER A 140 -3.55 8.18 -3.84
CA SER A 140 -4.48 7.13 -3.45
C SER A 140 -5.60 7.62 -2.53
N ASN A 141 -5.28 8.53 -1.60
CA ASN A 141 -6.24 9.10 -0.68
C ASN A 141 -7.07 10.19 -1.35
N GLN A 142 -6.48 11.02 -2.23
CA GLN A 142 -7.24 12.00 -3.00
C GLN A 142 -8.32 11.32 -3.85
N ALA A 143 -7.97 10.22 -4.51
CA ALA A 143 -8.92 9.41 -5.26
C ALA A 143 -10.04 8.87 -4.37
N ARG A 144 -9.71 8.35 -3.18
CA ARG A 144 -10.68 7.84 -2.19
C ARG A 144 -11.73 8.87 -1.79
N PHE A 145 -11.33 10.10 -1.50
CA PHE A 145 -12.28 11.14 -1.08
C PHE A 145 -13.02 11.77 -2.26
N TRP A 146 -12.37 11.95 -3.41
CA TRP A 146 -13.02 12.50 -4.60
C TRP A 146 -14.10 11.58 -5.17
N MET A 147 -13.90 10.26 -5.05
CA MET A 147 -14.86 9.23 -5.44
C MET A 147 -15.99 9.00 -4.42
N GLY A 148 -16.10 9.80 -3.35
CA GLY A 148 -17.23 9.72 -2.42
C GLY A 148 -17.27 8.46 -1.55
N CYS A 149 -16.14 7.76 -1.36
CA CYS A 149 -16.08 6.48 -0.64
C CYS A 149 -16.55 6.55 0.83
N CYS A 150 -16.68 7.74 1.42
CA CYS A 150 -16.93 7.93 2.84
C CYS A 150 -18.28 8.62 3.17
N GLY A 151 -19.19 8.75 2.19
CA GLY A 151 -20.49 9.43 2.37
C GLY A 151 -20.37 10.97 2.48
N ASP A 152 -21.44 11.62 2.92
CA ASP A 152 -21.49 13.08 3.13
C ASP A 152 -20.71 13.47 4.39
N LEU A 153 -19.40 13.67 4.24
CA LEU A 153 -18.54 14.27 5.26
C LEU A 153 -18.50 15.78 5.09
N SER A 154 -18.50 16.52 6.21
CA SER A 154 -18.17 17.94 6.18
C SER A 154 -16.73 18.17 5.69
N ALA A 155 -16.44 19.35 5.13
CA ALA A 155 -15.09 19.67 4.63
C ALA A 155 -13.99 19.45 5.69
N ASN A 156 -14.26 19.79 6.96
CA ASN A 156 -13.32 19.57 8.06
C ASN A 156 -13.07 18.08 8.32
N GLN A 157 -14.12 17.26 8.33
CA GLN A 157 -14.00 15.81 8.53
C GLN A 157 -13.27 15.14 7.37
N LEU A 158 -13.48 15.62 6.14
CA LEU A 158 -12.78 15.13 4.96
C LEU A 158 -11.27 15.43 5.05
N LEU A 159 -10.91 16.67 5.41
CA LEU A 159 -9.51 17.06 5.61
C LEU A 159 -8.82 16.23 6.71
N LEU A 160 -9.51 16.02 7.83
CA LEU A 160 -9.00 15.24 8.95
C LEU A 160 -8.83 13.76 8.58
N ALA A 161 -9.80 13.17 7.87
CA ALA A 161 -9.71 11.80 7.37
C ALA A 161 -8.61 11.63 6.31
N PHE A 162 -8.41 12.63 5.46
CA PHE A 162 -7.29 12.65 4.50
C PHE A 162 -5.95 12.69 5.23
N ALA A 163 -5.76 13.63 6.15
CA ALA A 163 -4.53 13.75 6.93
C ALA A 163 -4.25 12.48 7.73
N GLY A 164 -5.27 11.94 8.42
CA GLY A 164 -5.17 10.67 9.15
C GLY A 164 -4.80 9.50 8.25
N SER A 165 -5.37 9.40 7.05
CA SER A 165 -5.03 8.35 6.09
C SER A 165 -3.58 8.46 5.59
N VAL A 166 -3.10 9.68 5.31
CA VAL A 166 -1.70 9.91 4.93
C VAL A 166 -0.76 9.55 6.07
N ILE A 167 -1.07 9.94 7.31
CA ILE A 167 -0.28 9.56 8.48
C ILE A 167 -0.24 8.03 8.63
N GLY A 168 -1.39 7.37 8.52
CA GLY A 168 -1.52 5.92 8.63
C GLY A 168 -0.72 5.15 7.57
N ASP A 169 -0.74 5.65 6.34
CA ASP A 169 0.06 5.14 5.22
C ASP A 169 1.56 5.27 5.49
N MET A 170 2.00 6.45 5.95
CA MET A 170 3.41 6.72 6.21
C MET A 170 3.95 5.92 7.40
N VAL A 171 3.16 5.78 8.48
CA VAL A 171 3.49 4.89 9.59
C VAL A 171 3.58 3.45 9.11
N GLY A 172 2.61 3.00 8.29
CA GLY A 172 2.65 1.69 7.66
C GLY A 172 3.91 1.46 6.84
N LEU A 173 4.34 2.46 6.05
CA LEU A 173 5.59 2.41 5.29
C LEU A 173 6.82 2.28 6.19
N VAL A 174 6.91 3.06 7.27
CA VAL A 174 8.00 2.95 8.25
C VAL A 174 8.08 1.54 8.82
N VAL A 175 6.95 0.98 9.25
CA VAL A 175 6.89 -0.37 9.84
C VAL A 175 7.33 -1.43 8.84
N VAL A 176 6.80 -1.39 7.60
CA VAL A 176 7.15 -2.36 6.55
C VAL A 176 8.64 -2.27 6.17
N MET A 177 9.18 -1.06 5.99
CA MET A 177 10.60 -0.87 5.69
C MET A 177 11.50 -1.37 6.83
N THR A 178 11.11 -1.12 8.08
CA THR A 178 11.86 -1.57 9.25
C THR A 178 11.85 -3.09 9.35
N ALA A 179 10.68 -3.72 9.17
CA ALA A 179 10.55 -5.17 9.14
C ALA A 179 11.39 -5.80 8.02
N ALA A 180 11.37 -5.23 6.82
CA ALA A 180 12.19 -5.69 5.70
C ALA A 180 13.69 -5.57 6.02
N MET A 181 14.12 -4.45 6.59
CA MET A 181 15.51 -4.24 6.98
C MET A 181 15.97 -5.26 8.03
N LEU A 182 15.17 -5.49 9.08
CA LEU A 182 15.47 -6.49 10.11
C LEU A 182 15.53 -7.90 9.55
N PHE A 183 14.60 -8.26 8.65
CA PHE A 183 14.57 -9.55 7.98
C PHE A 183 15.84 -9.78 7.14
N PHE A 184 16.22 -8.83 6.27
CA PHE A 184 17.43 -8.95 5.46
C PHE A 184 18.70 -8.93 6.31
N ARG A 185 18.70 -8.20 7.44
CA ARG A 185 19.82 -8.21 8.38
C ARG A 185 19.98 -9.58 9.04
N ALA A 186 18.89 -10.22 9.46
CA ALA A 186 18.92 -11.56 10.04
C ALA A 186 19.45 -12.60 9.02
N LEU A 187 19.00 -12.53 7.77
CA LEU A 187 19.48 -13.41 6.70
C LEU A 187 20.96 -13.24 6.34
N ARG A 188 21.55 -12.07 6.62
CA ARG A 188 23.00 -11.83 6.41
C ARG A 188 23.87 -12.29 7.57
N GLN A 189 23.27 -12.56 8.73
CA GLN A 189 23.97 -12.94 9.96
C GLN A 189 23.93 -14.46 10.24
N GLY A 190 23.12 -15.22 9.50
CA GLY A 190 23.12 -16.69 9.49
C GLY A 190 23.81 -17.22 8.25
#